data_AF-A0A9Q9K364-F1
#
_entry.id   AF-A0A9Q9K364-F1
#
_cell.length_a   1.000
_cell.length_b   1.000
_cell.length_c   1.000
_cell.angle_alpha   90.00
_cell.angle_beta   90.00
_cell.angle_gamma   90.00
#
_symmetry.space_group_name_H-M   'P 1'
#
loop_
_entity.id
_entity.type
_entity.pdbx_description
1 polymer ?
#
loop_
_entity_poly.entity_id
_entity_poly.type
_entity_poly.pdbx_seq_one_letter_code
_entity_poly.pdbx_strand_id
1 'polypeptide(L)'
;MGMYKKFAGLTSEPDEYQKSKIDETLALANIIGMVGLGLLTLLSFTIDMETNQISAFTIGGPILLIVIGMRSLTLLKDYTDHKYYVDTEEEAQRLKRHLKRKYFIYMILLLLYLIISLNVIAPILTGQLPYWHSTESIYVLLFIVPNIILASSIKNRVQVREDEDDEV
;
A
#
# COMPACT_ATOMS: atom_id res chain seq x y z
N MET A 1 11.60 -23.75 -0.20
CA MET A 1 12.80 -23.12 -0.81
C MET A 1 12.76 -23.05 -2.34
N GLY A 2 12.45 -24.13 -3.07
CA GLY A 2 12.57 -24.16 -4.54
C GLY A 2 11.65 -23.22 -5.35
N MET A 3 10.48 -22.83 -4.83
CA MET A 3 9.57 -21.89 -5.50
C MET A 3 10.12 -20.46 -5.51
N TYR A 4 10.81 -20.05 -4.43
CA TYR A 4 11.43 -18.74 -4.28
C TYR A 4 12.59 -18.54 -5.26
N LYS A 5 13.40 -19.60 -5.44
CA LYS A 5 14.52 -19.65 -6.40
C LYS A 5 14.05 -19.41 -7.84
N LYS A 6 12.93 -20.04 -8.23
CA LYS A 6 12.32 -19.88 -9.56
C LYS A 6 11.64 -18.52 -9.75
N PHE A 7 11.00 -17.98 -8.72
CA PHE A 7 10.35 -16.66 -8.78
C PHE A 7 11.34 -15.49 -8.86
N ALA A 8 12.48 -15.58 -8.16
CA ALA A 8 13.50 -14.53 -8.14
C ALA A 8 14.56 -14.66 -9.25
N GLY A 9 14.48 -15.70 -10.10
CA GLY A 9 15.45 -15.92 -11.18
C GLY A 9 16.87 -16.26 -10.72
N LEU A 10 17.02 -16.80 -9.51
CA LEU A 10 18.33 -17.06 -8.92
C LEU A 10 18.87 -18.45 -9.29
N THR A 11 20.13 -18.51 -9.68
CA THR A 11 20.85 -19.76 -10.01
C THR A 11 21.34 -20.50 -8.75
N SER A 12 21.63 -19.78 -7.68
CA SER A 12 22.11 -20.29 -6.37
C SER A 12 21.12 -19.98 -5.24
N GLU A 13 21.24 -20.65 -4.08
CA GLU A 13 20.42 -20.28 -2.92
C GLU A 13 20.84 -18.87 -2.46
N PRO A 14 19.89 -17.92 -2.35
CA PRO A 14 20.22 -16.56 -1.93
C PRO A 14 20.71 -16.56 -0.48
N ASP A 15 21.81 -15.85 -0.25
CA ASP A 15 22.25 -15.48 1.09
C ASP A 15 21.18 -14.65 1.81
N GLU A 16 21.21 -14.61 3.14
CA GLU A 16 20.20 -13.97 3.99
C GLU A 16 20.02 -12.48 3.63
N TYR A 17 21.12 -11.79 3.31
CA TYR A 17 21.09 -10.42 2.79
C TYR A 17 20.37 -10.31 1.44
N GLN A 18 20.66 -11.21 0.49
CA GLN A 18 20.03 -11.20 -0.84
C GLN A 18 18.54 -11.48 -0.75
N LYS A 19 18.15 -12.42 0.11
CA LYS A 19 16.75 -12.75 0.38
C LYS A 19 15.99 -11.55 0.95
N SER A 20 16.57 -10.84 1.93
CA SER A 20 16.01 -9.62 2.48
C SER A 20 15.79 -8.53 1.42
N LYS A 21 16.77 -8.31 0.53
CA LYS A 21 16.65 -7.33 -0.56
C LYS A 21 15.60 -7.69 -1.61
N ILE A 22 15.45 -8.98 -1.92
CA ILE A 22 14.44 -9.47 -2.85
C ILE A 22 13.04 -9.29 -2.24
N ASP A 23 12.87 -9.65 -0.97
CA ASP A 23 11.61 -9.45 -0.25
C ASP A 23 11.22 -7.97 -0.17
N GLU A 24 12.18 -7.08 0.08
CA GLU A 24 11.96 -5.62 0.06
C GLU A 24 11.49 -5.13 -1.31
N THR A 25 12.14 -5.59 -2.39
CA THR A 25 11.80 -5.20 -3.76
C THR A 25 10.43 -5.74 -4.18
N LEU A 26 10.13 -6.99 -3.84
CA LEU A 26 8.87 -7.64 -4.16
C LEU A 26 7.71 -7.02 -3.37
N ALA A 27 7.93 -6.64 -2.11
CA ALA A 27 6.97 -5.88 -1.32
C ALA A 27 6.69 -4.51 -1.93
N LEU A 28 7.74 -3.78 -2.35
CA LEU A 28 7.57 -2.48 -3.03
C LEU A 28 6.78 -2.63 -4.34
N ALA A 29 7.13 -3.61 -5.17
CA ALA A 29 6.42 -3.88 -6.42
C ALA A 29 4.95 -4.25 -6.18
N ASN A 30 4.65 -5.03 -5.13
CA ASN A 30 3.29 -5.38 -4.76
C ASN A 30 2.48 -4.16 -4.27
N ILE A 31 3.10 -3.27 -3.48
CA ILE A 31 2.45 -2.01 -3.05
C ILE A 31 2.14 -1.13 -4.27
N ILE A 32 3.12 -0.93 -5.15
CA ILE A 32 2.93 -0.13 -6.38
C ILE A 32 1.84 -0.75 -7.25
N GLY A 33 1.86 -2.08 -7.43
CA GLY A 33 0.86 -2.81 -8.20
C GLY A 33 -0.55 -2.69 -7.62
N MET A 34 -0.71 -2.84 -6.30
CA MET A 34 -2.01 -2.67 -5.62
C MET A 34 -2.55 -1.25 -5.74
N VAL A 35 -1.69 -0.24 -5.53
CA VAL A 35 -2.07 1.17 -5.67
C VAL A 35 -2.47 1.46 -7.11
N GLY A 36 -1.66 1.04 -8.08
CA GLY A 36 -1.93 1.20 -9.51
C GLY A 36 -3.23 0.52 -9.93
N LEU A 37 -3.46 -0.72 -9.52
CA LEU A 37 -4.71 -1.45 -9.81
C LEU A 37 -5.93 -0.77 -9.17
N GLY A 38 -5.78 -0.30 -7.93
CA GLY A 38 -6.83 0.48 -7.23
C GLY A 38 -7.24 1.72 -8.01
N LEU A 39 -6.25 2.45 -8.50
CA LEU A 39 -6.46 3.68 -9.28
C LEU A 39 -7.06 3.40 -10.65
N LEU A 40 -6.58 2.38 -11.38
CA LEU A 40 -7.17 1.98 -12.65
C LEU A 40 -8.62 1.56 -12.47
N THR A 41 -8.93 0.86 -11.37
CA THR A 41 -10.30 0.45 -11.04
C THR A 41 -11.20 1.65 -10.81
N LEU A 42 -10.73 2.66 -10.05
CA LEU A 42 -11.46 3.91 -9.87
C LEU A 42 -11.66 4.67 -11.18
N LEU A 43 -10.60 4.79 -11.99
CA LEU A 43 -10.65 5.47 -13.26
C LEU A 43 -11.67 4.82 -14.20
N SER A 44 -11.64 3.48 -14.28
CA SER A 44 -12.61 2.69 -15.05
C SER A 44 -14.02 2.92 -14.56
N PHE A 45 -14.24 2.97 -13.23
CA PHE A 45 -15.56 3.25 -12.66
C PHE A 45 -16.06 4.64 -13.04
N THR A 46 -15.21 5.68 -12.99
CA THR A 46 -15.58 7.03 -13.43
C THR A 46 -15.95 7.07 -14.91
N ILE A 47 -15.13 6.47 -15.78
CA ILE A 47 -15.40 6.40 -17.23
C ILE A 47 -16.71 5.66 -17.51
N ASP A 48 -16.95 4.56 -16.80
CA ASP A 48 -18.16 3.75 -16.94
C ASP A 48 -19.43 4.50 -16.50
N MET A 49 -19.33 5.32 -15.45
CA MET A 49 -20.41 6.20 -15.02
C MET A 49 -20.72 7.29 -16.06
N GLU A 50 -19.69 7.89 -16.66
CA GLU A 50 -19.88 8.90 -17.71
C GLU A 50 -20.46 8.30 -19.00
N THR A 51 -20.06 7.08 -19.34
CA THR A 51 -20.53 6.38 -20.55
C THR A 51 -21.83 5.61 -20.34
N ASN A 52 -22.36 5.55 -19.10
CA ASN A 52 -23.51 4.73 -18.69
C ASN A 52 -23.37 3.24 -19.07
N GLN A 53 -22.15 2.71 -19.04
CA GLN A 53 -21.85 1.31 -19.37
C GLN A 53 -20.95 0.72 -18.29
N ILE A 54 -21.27 -0.47 -17.79
CA ILE A 54 -20.41 -1.16 -16.82
C ILE A 54 -19.48 -2.10 -17.59
N SER A 55 -18.19 -1.77 -17.60
CA SER A 55 -17.14 -2.60 -18.17
C SER A 55 -16.83 -3.80 -17.26
N ALA A 56 -16.33 -4.87 -17.87
CA ALA A 56 -15.86 -6.04 -17.13
C ALA A 56 -14.72 -5.69 -16.16
N PHE A 57 -13.93 -4.67 -16.48
CA PHE A 57 -12.82 -4.22 -15.64
C PHE A 57 -13.31 -3.52 -14.36
N THR A 58 -14.39 -2.74 -14.43
CA THR A 58 -14.99 -2.10 -13.24
C THR A 58 -15.53 -3.10 -12.22
N ILE A 59 -15.98 -4.28 -12.67
CA ILE A 59 -16.40 -5.38 -11.79
C ILE A 59 -15.20 -6.25 -11.36
N GLY A 60 -14.30 -6.56 -12.29
CA GLY A 60 -13.15 -7.43 -12.06
C GLY A 60 -12.05 -6.80 -11.21
N GLY A 61 -11.82 -5.50 -11.34
CA GLY A 61 -10.82 -4.73 -10.61
C GLY A 61 -11.00 -4.79 -9.08
N PRO A 62 -12.19 -4.51 -8.54
CA PRO A 62 -12.48 -4.64 -7.11
C PRO A 62 -12.30 -6.09 -6.62
N ILE A 63 -12.73 -7.08 -7.40
CA ILE A 63 -12.56 -8.50 -7.05
C ILE A 63 -11.07 -8.85 -6.95
N LEU A 64 -10.25 -8.43 -7.91
CA LEU A 64 -8.81 -8.64 -7.89
C LEU A 64 -8.16 -7.95 -6.68
N LEU A 65 -8.55 -6.71 -6.37
CA LEU A 65 -8.06 -6.00 -5.18
C LEU A 65 -8.42 -6.73 -3.89
N ILE A 66 -9.62 -7.30 -3.79
CA ILE A 66 -10.03 -8.12 -2.64
C ILE A 66 -9.17 -9.38 -2.55
N VAL A 67 -8.95 -10.10 -3.65
CA VAL A 67 -8.13 -11.32 -3.66
C VAL A 67 -6.68 -11.03 -3.27
N ILE A 68 -6.07 -9.99 -3.85
CA ILE A 68 -4.70 -9.58 -3.54
C ILE A 68 -4.60 -9.07 -2.10
N GLY A 69 -5.59 -8.30 -1.64
CA GLY A 69 -5.67 -7.80 -0.27
C GLY A 69 -5.77 -8.93 0.75
N MET A 70 -6.66 -9.90 0.53
CA MET A 70 -6.78 -11.10 1.39
C MET A 70 -5.48 -11.90 1.40
N ARG A 71 -4.86 -12.13 0.23
CA ARG A 71 -3.57 -12.81 0.15
C ARG A 71 -2.49 -12.07 0.94
N SER A 72 -2.42 -10.75 0.79
CA SER A 72 -1.46 -9.91 1.51
C SER A 72 -1.69 -9.95 3.01
N LEU A 73 -2.94 -9.94 3.49
CA LEU A 73 -3.27 -10.09 4.91
C LEU A 73 -2.89 -11.46 5.47
N THR A 74 -3.12 -12.54 4.71
CA THR A 74 -2.71 -13.88 5.13
C THR A 74 -1.20 -14.01 5.27
N LEU A 75 -0.44 -13.41 4.34
CA LEU A 75 1.02 -13.35 4.44
C LEU A 75 1.45 -12.45 5.59
N LEU A 76 0.78 -11.30 5.78
CA LEU A 76 1.11 -10.37 6.86
C LEU A 76 1.01 -11.05 8.22
N LYS A 77 0.03 -11.94 8.46
CA LYS A 77 -0.12 -12.68 9.72
C LYS A 77 1.17 -13.39 10.13
N ASP A 78 1.91 -13.95 9.18
CA ASP A 78 3.18 -14.63 9.43
C ASP A 78 4.33 -13.66 9.78
N TYR A 79 4.19 -12.37 9.43
CA TYR A 79 5.15 -11.29 9.73
C TYR A 79 4.65 -10.30 10.80
N THR A 80 3.45 -10.50 11.37
CA THR A 80 2.80 -9.50 12.23
C THR A 80 3.45 -9.41 13.61
N ASP A 81 4.17 -10.45 14.04
CA ASP A 81 4.94 -10.44 15.30
C ASP A 81 6.31 -9.76 15.19
N HIS A 82 6.69 -9.27 14.01
CA HIS A 82 7.92 -8.49 13.86
C HIS A 82 7.73 -7.08 14.44
N LYS A 83 8.02 -6.96 15.74
CA LYS A 83 8.17 -5.69 16.44
C LYS A 83 9.57 -5.14 16.17
N TYR A 84 9.66 -3.84 15.91
CA TYR A 84 10.95 -3.16 15.89
C TYR A 84 11.37 -2.93 17.33
N TYR A 85 12.29 -3.76 17.82
CA TYR A 85 12.94 -3.59 19.10
C TYR A 85 14.04 -2.55 18.95
N VAL A 86 14.05 -1.58 19.84
CA VAL A 86 15.03 -0.51 19.86
C VAL A 86 15.58 -0.41 21.28
N ASP A 87 16.88 -0.19 21.42
CA ASP A 87 17.57 -0.25 22.71
C ASP A 87 17.25 0.96 23.59
N THR A 88 16.84 2.09 23.00
CA THR A 88 16.52 3.31 23.76
C THR A 88 15.19 3.92 23.37
N GLU A 89 14.54 4.59 24.34
CA GLU A 89 13.30 5.31 24.10
C GLU A 89 13.48 6.47 23.09
N GLU A 90 14.65 7.12 23.11
CA GLU A 90 14.97 8.19 22.16
C GLU A 90 15.01 7.70 20.71
N GLU A 91 15.66 6.55 20.47
CA GLU A 91 15.72 5.94 19.14
C GLU A 91 14.35 5.43 18.69
N ALA A 92 13.55 4.86 19.61
CA ALA A 92 12.17 4.47 19.34
C ALA A 92 11.33 5.69 18.91
N GLN A 93 11.50 6.84 19.57
CA GLN A 93 10.82 8.08 19.20
C GLN A 93 11.30 8.63 17.84
N ARG A 94 12.60 8.59 17.56
CA ARG A 94 13.17 9.00 16.25
C ARG A 94 12.64 8.12 15.13
N LEU A 95 12.60 6.80 15.32
CA LEU A 95 12.08 5.84 14.35
C LEU A 95 10.58 6.06 14.10
N LYS A 96 9.78 6.27 15.16
CA LYS A 96 8.36 6.62 15.05
C LYS A 96 8.14 7.90 14.24
N ARG A 97 8.94 8.96 14.46
CA ARG A 97 8.87 10.21 13.68
C ARG A 97 9.24 9.99 12.21
N HIS A 98 10.28 9.21 11.95
CA HIS A 98 10.72 8.91 10.59
C HIS A 98 9.66 8.14 9.80
N LEU A 99 9.07 7.11 10.42
CA LEU A 99 7.98 6.32 9.84
C LEU A 99 6.74 7.18 9.57
N LYS A 100 6.34 8.03 10.53
CA LYS A 100 5.23 9.00 10.33
C LYS A 100 5.49 9.94 9.16
N ARG A 101 6.71 10.46 9.02
CA ARG A 101 7.07 11.36 7.92
C ARG A 101 6.98 10.66 6.57
N LYS A 102 7.54 9.45 6.45
CA LYS A 102 7.44 8.64 5.23
C LYS A 102 5.97 8.37 4.87
N TYR A 103 5.16 7.99 5.86
CA TYR A 103 3.74 7.74 5.67
C TYR A 103 2.99 9.00 5.23
N PHE A 104 3.28 10.15 5.84
CA PHE A 104 2.68 11.44 5.46
C PHE A 104 3.02 11.84 4.03
N ILE A 105 4.28 11.68 3.60
CA ILE A 105 4.69 11.93 2.22
C ILE A 105 3.94 10.99 1.27
N TYR A 106 3.85 9.71 1.59
CA TYR A 106 3.09 8.74 0.81
C TYR A 106 1.61 9.14 0.67
N MET A 107 0.97 9.57 1.76
CA MET A 107 -0.43 10.04 1.74
C MET A 107 -0.62 11.27 0.84
N ILE A 108 0.30 12.24 0.89
CA ILE A 108 0.24 13.42 0.01
C ILE A 108 0.35 13.01 -1.45
N LEU A 109 1.32 12.14 -1.77
CA LEU A 109 1.51 11.65 -3.14
C LEU A 109 0.29 10.89 -3.64
N LEU A 110 -0.28 10.01 -2.81
CA LEU A 110 -1.49 9.25 -3.13
C LEU A 110 -2.68 10.19 -3.40
N LEU A 111 -2.86 11.21 -2.58
CA LEU A 111 -3.95 12.17 -2.72
C LEU A 111 -3.79 13.04 -3.97
N LEU A 112 -2.59 13.56 -4.24
CA LEU A 112 -2.29 14.27 -5.49
C LEU A 112 -2.59 13.38 -6.71
N TYR A 113 -2.17 12.12 -6.66
CA TYR A 113 -2.36 11.20 -7.77
C TYR A 113 -3.85 10.88 -8.00
N LEU A 114 -4.64 10.70 -6.94
CA LEU A 114 -6.10 10.50 -7.01
C LEU A 114 -6.80 11.72 -7.63
N ILE A 115 -6.45 12.93 -7.17
CA ILE A 115 -7.04 14.17 -7.69
C ILE A 115 -6.75 14.33 -9.18
N ILE A 116 -5.50 14.11 -9.60
CA ILE A 116 -5.11 14.20 -11.02
C ILE A 116 -5.86 13.15 -11.84
N SER A 117 -5.94 11.92 -11.36
CA SER A 117 -6.60 10.82 -12.09
C SER A 117 -8.07 11.12 -12.34
N LEU A 118 -8.81 11.58 -11.33
CA LEU A 118 -10.25 11.83 -11.42
C LEU A 118 -10.59 13.14 -12.16
N ASN A 119 -9.87 14.23 -11.90
CA ASN A 119 -10.26 15.56 -12.42
C ASN A 119 -9.57 15.91 -13.75
N VAL A 120 -8.52 15.17 -14.13
CA VAL A 120 -7.74 15.45 -15.34
C VAL A 120 -7.75 14.25 -16.27
N ILE A 121 -7.31 13.07 -15.80
CA ILE A 121 -7.13 11.90 -16.68
C ILE A 121 -8.47 11.35 -17.15
N ALA A 122 -9.43 11.11 -16.25
CA ALA A 122 -10.75 10.58 -16.61
C ALA A 122 -11.48 11.46 -17.66
N PRO A 123 -11.64 12.78 -17.44
CA PRO A 123 -12.29 13.67 -18.42
C PRO A 123 -11.59 13.66 -19.78
N ILE A 124 -10.25 13.70 -19.80
CA ILE A 124 -9.50 13.65 -21.06
C ILE A 124 -9.77 12.35 -21.82
N LEU A 125 -9.87 11.21 -21.12
CA LEU A 125 -10.15 9.92 -21.73
C LEU A 125 -11.59 9.79 -22.24
N THR A 126 -12.55 10.50 -21.63
CA THR A 126 -13.93 10.57 -22.10
C THR A 126 -14.18 11.68 -23.12
N GLY A 127 -13.13 12.42 -23.52
CA GLY A 127 -13.18 13.49 -24.52
C GLY A 127 -13.70 14.82 -23.99
N GLN A 128 -13.78 14.98 -22.68
CA GLN A 128 -14.21 16.18 -21.99
C GLN A 128 -12.99 17.01 -21.50
N LEU A 129 -13.18 18.31 -21.27
CA LEU A 129 -12.14 19.15 -20.66
C LEU A 129 -12.02 18.82 -19.15
N PRO A 130 -10.84 19.00 -18.53
CA PRO A 130 -10.69 18.83 -17.09
C PRO A 130 -11.71 19.66 -16.31
N TYR A 131 -12.46 19.02 -15.42
CA TYR A 131 -13.44 19.67 -14.54
C TYR A 131 -13.37 19.09 -13.13
N TRP A 132 -13.89 19.84 -12.18
CA TRP A 132 -13.92 19.46 -10.77
C TRP A 132 -15.28 18.89 -10.38
N HIS A 133 -15.38 17.57 -10.21
CA HIS A 133 -16.59 16.94 -9.69
C HIS A 133 -16.52 16.79 -8.16
N SER A 134 -17.19 17.70 -7.46
CA SER A 134 -17.28 17.68 -5.99
C SER A 134 -17.94 16.40 -5.45
N THR A 135 -18.83 15.76 -6.22
CA THR A 135 -19.51 14.51 -5.87
C THR A 135 -18.59 13.29 -6.00
N GLU A 136 -17.74 13.23 -7.03
CA GLU A 136 -16.80 12.13 -7.22
C GLU A 136 -15.62 12.19 -6.25
N SER A 137 -15.35 13.37 -5.70
CA SER A 137 -14.38 13.57 -4.61
C SER A 137 -14.73 12.76 -3.35
N ILE A 138 -15.99 12.33 -3.18
CA ILE A 138 -16.41 11.44 -2.09
C ILE A 138 -15.78 10.04 -2.25
N TYR A 139 -15.59 9.54 -3.48
CA TYR A 139 -15.00 8.22 -3.71
C TYR A 139 -13.52 8.16 -3.31
N VAL A 140 -12.84 9.31 -3.28
CA VAL A 140 -11.47 9.43 -2.74
C VAL A 140 -11.42 9.01 -1.26
N LEU A 141 -12.50 9.22 -0.50
CA LEU A 141 -12.56 8.81 0.92
C LEU A 141 -12.48 7.29 1.10
N LEU A 142 -12.99 6.50 0.14
CA LEU A 142 -12.89 5.03 0.18
C LEU A 142 -11.44 4.55 0.18
N PHE A 143 -10.53 5.33 -0.43
CA PHE A 143 -9.10 5.03 -0.43
C PHE A 143 -8.36 5.69 0.72
N ILE A 144 -8.76 6.88 1.16
CA ILE A 144 -8.09 7.59 2.27
C ILE A 144 -8.32 6.90 3.62
N VAL A 145 -9.54 6.47 3.93
CA VAL A 145 -9.90 5.95 5.26
C VAL A 145 -9.11 4.67 5.64
N PRO A 146 -9.03 3.64 4.79
CA PRO A 146 -8.24 2.43 5.10
C PRO A 146 -6.76 2.74 5.30
N ASN A 147 -6.22 3.67 4.50
CA ASN A 147 -4.85 4.12 4.62
C ASN A 147 -4.62 4.81 5.99
N ILE A 148 -5.47 5.73 6.42
CA ILE A 148 -5.35 6.37 7.75
C ILE A 148 -5.37 5.34 8.90
N ILE A 149 -6.22 4.32 8.82
CA ILE A 149 -6.27 3.24 9.83
C ILE A 149 -4.95 2.45 9.84
N LEU A 150 -4.39 2.18 8.67
CA LEU A 150 -3.10 1.51 8.56
C LEU A 150 -1.97 2.36 9.16
N ALA A 151 -2.00 3.68 8.93
CA ALA A 151 -1.07 4.65 9.51
C ALA A 151 -1.07 4.64 11.04
N SER A 152 -2.26 4.58 11.64
CA SER A 152 -2.41 4.62 13.10
C SER A 152 -1.88 3.34 13.74
N SER A 153 -2.00 2.20 13.06
CA SER A 153 -1.48 0.91 13.52
C SER A 153 0.06 0.86 13.64
N ILE A 154 0.78 1.71 12.90
CA ILE A 154 2.26 1.80 12.94
C ILE A 154 2.75 2.18 14.34
N LYS A 155 1.96 2.95 15.11
CA LYS A 155 2.31 3.39 16.47
C LYS A 155 2.56 2.20 17.41
N ASN A 156 1.89 1.08 17.17
CA ASN A 156 1.94 -0.10 18.03
C ASN A 156 3.07 -1.08 17.68
N ARG A 157 3.84 -0.80 16.61
CA ARG A 157 4.87 -1.73 16.08
C ARG A 157 6.29 -1.46 16.56
N VAL A 158 6.53 -0.37 17.29
CA VAL A 158 7.86 0.01 17.80
C VAL A 158 7.84 -0.05 19.33
N GLN A 159 8.58 -1.00 19.90
CA GLN A 159 8.71 -1.23 21.35
C GLN A 159 10.18 -1.07 21.77
N VAL A 160 10.39 -0.49 22.94
CA VAL A 160 11.72 -0.49 23.56
C VAL A 160 11.94 -1.90 24.11
N ARG A 161 13.16 -2.44 23.96
CA ARG A 161 13.50 -3.71 24.60
C ARG A 161 13.47 -3.47 26.11
N GLU A 162 12.54 -4.09 26.82
CA GLU A 162 12.67 -4.18 28.28
C GLU A 162 13.81 -5.17 28.52
N ASP A 163 14.91 -4.69 29.11
CA ASP A 163 16.00 -5.56 29.52
C ASP A 163 15.43 -6.54 30.55
N GLU A 164 15.45 -7.84 30.24
CA GLU A 164 15.30 -8.91 31.23
C GLU A 164 16.58 -8.96 32.08
N ASP A 165 16.87 -7.87 32.80
CA ASP A 165 17.90 -7.80 33.83
C ASP A 165 17.20 -7.44 35.14
N ASP A 166 16.62 -8.43 35.82
CA ASP A 166 16.41 -8.46 37.28
C ASP A 166 15.73 -9.79 37.73
N GLU A 167 16.30 -10.96 37.41
CA GLU A 167 16.12 -12.16 38.24
C GLU A 167 17.46 -12.92 38.33
N VAL A 168 18.25 -12.56 39.36
CA VAL A 168 19.38 -13.34 39.90
C VAL A 168 18.96 -13.97 41.21
#